data_AF-A0A1M6W5U2-F1
#
_entry.id   AF-A0A1M6W5U2-F1
#
_cell.length_a   1.000
_cell.length_b   1.000
_cell.length_c   1.000
_cell.angle_alpha   90.00
_cell.angle_beta   90.00
_cell.angle_gamma   90.00
#
_symmetry.space_group_name_H-M   'P 1'
#
loop_
_entity.id
_entity.type
_entity.pdbx_description
1 polymer ?
#
loop_
_entity_poly.entity_id
_entity_poly.type
_entity_poly.pdbx_seq_one_letter_code
_entity_poly.pdbx_strand_id
1 'polypeptide(L)'
;MINKEDIDYIISCLSNGETIPEEYKSVLFPTKNKEYELNYAGKMRKEDVLSDTDEVSKVPLQIDRTFGEVEENEWRNLLIFGDNFQILKSCNCSEPPWGTN
;
A
#
# COMPACT_ATOMS: atom_id res chain seq x y z
N MET A 1 2.43 30.39 7.09
CA MET A 1 1.89 31.12 8.25
C MET A 1 1.46 32.47 7.69
N ILE A 2 0.21 32.90 7.86
CA ILE A 2 -0.29 34.14 7.25
C ILE A 2 0.42 35.33 7.92
N ASN A 3 1.01 36.22 7.12
CA ASN A 3 1.67 37.41 7.62
C ASN A 3 0.67 38.52 7.91
N LYS A 4 1.08 39.56 8.64
CA LYS A 4 0.18 40.65 9.03
C LYS A 4 -0.39 41.41 7.82
N GLU A 5 0.43 41.57 6.77
CA GLU A 5 0.03 42.21 5.51
C GLU A 5 -1.07 41.42 4.78
N ASP A 6 -0.95 40.08 4.77
CA ASP A 6 -1.96 39.19 4.19
C ASP A 6 -3.29 39.28 4.96
N ILE A 7 -3.24 39.40 6.29
CA ILE A 7 -4.44 39.57 7.13
C ILE A 7 -5.16 40.87 6.77
N ASP A 8 -4.42 41.97 6.70
CA ASP A 8 -4.99 43.29 6.40
C ASP A 8 -5.58 43.32 4.99
N TYR A 9 -4.93 42.65 4.03
CA TYR A 9 -5.43 42.49 2.67
C TYR A 9 -6.73 41.69 2.63
N ILE A 10 -6.80 40.53 3.30
CA ILE A 10 -8.02 39.71 3.37
C ILE A 10 -9.18 40.50 4.00
N ILE A 11 -8.92 41.27 5.06
CA ILE A 11 -9.92 42.13 5.70
C ILE A 11 -10.45 43.19 4.72
N SER A 12 -9.56 43.79 3.91
CA SER A 12 -9.95 44.78 2.91
C SER A 12 -10.86 44.19 1.83
N CYS A 13 -10.54 43.01 1.30
CA CYS A 13 -11.37 42.31 0.32
C CYS A 13 -12.76 42.00 0.89
N LEU A 14 -12.82 41.49 2.12
CA LEU A 14 -14.09 41.21 2.82
C LEU A 14 -14.92 42.48 3.06
N SER A 15 -14.27 43.59 3.41
CA SER A 15 -14.95 44.87 3.68
C SER A 15 -15.52 45.51 2.40
N ASN A 16 -14.85 45.30 1.27
CA ASN A 16 -15.28 45.80 -0.04
C ASN A 16 -16.27 44.87 -0.77
N GLY A 17 -16.53 43.69 -0.22
CA GLY A 17 -17.39 42.67 -0.85
C GLY A 17 -16.75 41.97 -2.05
N GLU A 18 -15.42 42.01 -2.15
CA GLU A 18 -14.65 41.39 -3.22
C GLU A 18 -14.32 39.92 -2.89
N THR A 19 -14.07 39.11 -3.92
CA THR A 19 -13.69 37.71 -3.73
C THR A 19 -12.25 37.59 -3.26
N ILE A 20 -12.02 36.79 -2.21
CA ILE A 20 -10.68 36.51 -1.71
C ILE A 20 -9.90 35.67 -2.74
N PRO A 21 -8.62 35.97 -3.03
CA PRO A 21 -7.79 35.16 -3.92
C PRO A 21 -7.65 33.69 -3.47
N GLU A 22 -7.65 32.78 -4.45
CA GLU A 22 -7.65 31.32 -4.22
C GLU A 22 -6.41 30.82 -3.47
N GLU A 23 -5.31 31.56 -3.55
CA GLU A 23 -4.05 31.30 -2.83
C GLU A 23 -4.23 31.23 -1.30
N TYR A 24 -5.21 31.96 -0.75
CA TYR A 24 -5.51 31.93 0.68
C TYR A 24 -6.42 30.77 1.08
N LYS A 25 -7.07 30.08 0.14
CA LYS A 25 -8.07 29.05 0.43
C LYS A 25 -7.51 27.89 1.24
N SER A 26 -6.33 27.39 0.88
CA SER A 26 -5.66 26.29 1.58
C SER A 26 -5.18 26.69 2.98
N VAL A 27 -4.93 27.98 3.19
CA VAL A 27 -4.44 28.52 4.46
C VAL A 27 -5.59 28.88 5.41
N LEU A 28 -6.68 29.44 4.88
CA LEU A 28 -7.91 29.78 5.61
C LEU A 28 -8.77 28.54 5.89
N PHE A 29 -8.84 27.63 4.93
CA PHE A 29 -9.59 26.38 5.02
C PHE A 29 -8.64 25.20 4.76
N PRO A 30 -7.72 24.91 5.68
CA PRO A 30 -6.87 23.75 5.55
C PRO A 30 -7.75 22.51 5.43
N THR A 31 -7.67 21.85 4.28
CA THR A 31 -8.28 20.54 4.06
C THR A 31 -7.62 19.58 5.02
N LYS A 32 -8.27 19.36 6.18
CA LYS A 32 -7.99 18.21 7.03
C LYS A 32 -8.49 16.99 6.27
N ASN A 33 -7.72 16.54 5.28
CA ASN A 33 -7.86 15.20 4.73
C ASN A 33 -7.51 14.24 5.86
N LYS A 34 -8.48 13.97 6.73
CA LYS A 34 -8.35 12.93 7.75
C LYS A 34 -8.51 11.62 7.02
N GLU A 35 -7.39 11.07 6.56
CA GLU A 35 -7.33 9.66 6.22
C GLU A 35 -7.56 8.90 7.53
N TYR A 36 -8.67 8.17 7.60
CA TYR A 36 -8.98 7.36 8.76
C TYR A 36 -8.18 6.07 8.67
N GLU A 37 -7.26 5.86 9.60
CA GLU A 37 -6.49 4.62 9.71
C GLU A 37 -6.89 3.85 10.97
N LEU A 38 -7.12 2.55 10.82
CA LEU A 38 -7.31 1.64 11.94
C LEU A 38 -5.95 1.22 12.50
N ASN A 39 -5.62 1.66 13.71
CA ASN A 39 -4.37 1.32 14.39
C ASN A 39 -4.63 0.47 15.64
N TYR A 40 -3.77 -0.52 15.88
CA TYR A 40 -3.80 -1.39 17.05
C TYR A 40 -2.37 -1.82 17.42
N ALA A 41 -2.17 -2.25 18.66
CA ALA A 41 -0.85 -2.66 19.15
C ALA A 41 -0.32 -3.86 18.35
N GLY A 42 0.92 -3.77 17.87
CA GLY A 42 1.56 -4.82 17.07
C GLY A 42 1.17 -4.84 15.58
N LYS A 43 0.38 -3.88 15.10
CA LYS A 43 0.09 -3.75 13.67
C LYS A 43 1.38 -3.39 12.91
N MET A 44 1.89 -4.32 12.10
CA MET A 44 3.00 -4.04 11.19
C MET A 44 2.54 -3.13 10.04
N ARG A 45 3.47 -2.32 9.53
CA ARG A 45 3.22 -1.52 8.33
C ARG A 45 3.15 -2.44 7.12
N LYS A 46 2.33 -2.07 6.14
CA LYS A 46 2.16 -2.88 4.93
C LYS A 46 3.48 -2.97 4.15
N GLU A 47 4.24 -1.89 4.12
CA GLU A 47 5.53 -1.79 3.44
C GLU A 47 6.54 -2.76 4.06
N ASP A 48 6.58 -2.84 5.39
CA ASP A 48 7.47 -3.76 6.12
C ASP A 48 7.10 -5.21 5.77
N VAL A 49 5.82 -5.57 5.89
CA VAL A 49 5.29 -6.92 5.58
C VAL A 49 5.56 -7.36 4.14
N LEU A 50 5.48 -6.43 3.18
CA LEU A 50 5.70 -6.72 1.76
C LEU A 50 7.18 -6.70 1.37
N SER A 51 8.04 -6.08 2.17
CA SER A 51 9.46 -6.05 1.92
C SER A 51 10.07 -7.45 2.08
N ASP A 52 11.10 -7.73 1.29
CA ASP A 52 11.99 -8.89 1.49
C ASP A 52 13.02 -8.61 2.61
N THR A 53 12.86 -7.52 3.37
CA THR A 53 13.76 -7.18 4.50
C THR A 53 13.32 -7.77 5.84
N ASP A 54 12.12 -8.36 5.90
CA ASP A 54 11.66 -9.10 7.08
C ASP A 54 12.46 -10.40 7.31
N GLU A 55 12.48 -10.87 8.56
CA GLU A 55 13.03 -12.19 8.95
C GLU A 55 12.32 -13.38 8.25
N VAL A 56 11.15 -13.14 7.65
CA VAL A 56 10.37 -14.15 6.92
C VAL A 56 10.89 -14.27 5.49
N SER A 57 11.87 -15.14 5.31
CA SER A 57 12.44 -15.48 4.00
C SER A 57 11.51 -16.37 3.18
N LYS A 58 11.60 -16.24 1.85
CA LYS A 58 10.96 -17.14 0.89
C LYS A 58 11.40 -18.58 1.14
N VAL A 59 10.47 -19.52 1.00
CA VAL A 59 10.71 -20.95 1.20
C VAL A 59 10.70 -21.65 -0.16
N PRO A 60 11.66 -22.54 -0.45
CA PRO A 60 11.63 -23.36 -1.65
C PRO A 60 10.44 -24.34 -1.60
N LEU A 61 9.70 -24.45 -2.70
CA LEU A 61 8.61 -25.41 -2.81
C LEU A 61 9.15 -26.74 -3.36
N GLN A 62 8.77 -27.84 -2.70
CA GLN A 62 9.08 -29.19 -3.15
C GLN A 62 7.79 -29.94 -3.45
N ILE A 63 7.76 -30.66 -4.57
CA ILE A 63 6.63 -31.51 -4.94
C ILE A 63 6.70 -32.79 -4.11
N ASP A 64 5.72 -33.00 -3.21
CA ASP A 64 5.59 -34.27 -2.48
C ASP A 64 4.89 -35.33 -3.34
N ARG A 65 3.75 -34.98 -3.94
CA ARG A 65 2.93 -35.89 -4.74
C ARG A 65 2.23 -35.16 -5.88
N THR A 66 1.96 -35.92 -6.94
CA THR A 66 1.15 -35.50 -8.08
C THR A 66 0.05 -36.52 -8.29
N PHE A 67 -1.17 -36.05 -8.53
CA PHE A 67 -2.33 -36.88 -8.80
C PHE A 67 -2.88 -36.55 -10.19
N GLY A 68 -3.05 -37.59 -11.02
CA GLY A 68 -3.49 -37.45 -12.41
C GLY A 68 -2.35 -37.18 -13.39
N GLU A 69 -2.65 -37.32 -14.68
CA GLU A 69 -1.80 -36.89 -15.78
C GLU A 69 -2.23 -35.48 -16.16
N VAL A 70 -1.27 -34.56 -16.23
CA VAL A 70 -1.52 -33.19 -16.68
C VAL A 70 -0.47 -32.84 -17.72
N GLU A 71 -0.90 -32.40 -18.89
CA GLU A 71 -0.02 -32.00 -19.99
C GLU A 71 0.77 -30.74 -19.61
N GLU A 72 1.92 -30.55 -20.26
CA GLU A 72 2.70 -29.31 -20.10
C GLU A 72 1.84 -28.12 -20.55
N ASN A 73 1.78 -27.07 -19.72
CA ASN A 73 0.98 -25.85 -19.90
C ASN A 73 -0.54 -25.93 -19.66
N GLU A 74 -1.06 -27.04 -19.13
CA GLU A 74 -2.44 -27.08 -18.64
C GLU A 74 -2.59 -26.59 -17.19
N TRP A 75 -3.80 -26.13 -16.85
CA TRP A 75 -4.14 -25.68 -15.50
C TRP A 75 -3.90 -26.80 -14.48
N ARG A 76 -3.24 -26.47 -13.36
CA ARG A 76 -3.00 -27.39 -12.24
C ARG A 76 -3.56 -26.82 -10.95
N ASN A 77 -4.26 -27.66 -10.21
CA ASN A 77 -4.63 -27.35 -8.83
C ASN A 77 -3.48 -27.72 -7.91
N LEU A 78 -3.11 -26.82 -7.01
CA LEU A 78 -2.02 -27.02 -6.05
C LEU A 78 -2.58 -27.11 -4.64
N LEU A 79 -2.14 -28.12 -3.89
CA LEU A 79 -2.32 -28.21 -2.45
C LEU A 79 -0.95 -28.06 -1.80
N ILE A 80 -0.75 -26.95 -1.07
CA ILE A 80 0.55 -26.58 -0.51
C ILE A 80 0.46 -26.70 1.01
N PHE A 81 1.42 -27.39 1.61
CA PHE A 81 1.56 -27.50 3.06
C PHE A 81 2.66 -26.57 3.56
N GLY A 82 2.34 -25.72 4.53
CA GLY A 82 3.30 -24.78 5.13
C GLY A 82 2.64 -23.54 5.71
N ASP A 83 3.45 -22.54 6.03
CA ASP A 83 2.98 -21.22 6.43
C ASP A 83 2.48 -20.43 5.22
N ASN A 84 1.23 -19.95 5.30
CA ASN A 84 0.58 -19.24 4.20
C ASN A 84 1.33 -17.96 3.81
N PHE A 85 1.89 -17.22 4.79
CA PHE A 85 2.55 -15.95 4.52
C PHE A 85 3.86 -16.15 3.76
N GLN A 86 4.65 -17.16 4.12
CA GLN A 86 5.87 -17.54 3.40
C GLN A 86 5.58 -17.96 1.95
N ILE A 87 4.53 -18.77 1.75
CA ILE A 87 4.14 -19.25 0.42
C ILE A 87 3.67 -18.09 -0.47
N LEU A 88 2.84 -17.19 0.07
CA LEU A 88 2.36 -16.02 -0.67
C LEU A 88 3.50 -15.07 -1.05
N LYS A 89 4.51 -14.91 -0.19
CA LYS A 89 5.74 -14.17 -0.56
C LYS A 89 6.49 -14.85 -1.72
N SER A 90 6.64 -16.17 -1.69
CA SER A 90 7.29 -16.92 -2.78
C SER A 90 6.53 -16.76 -4.11
N CYS A 91 5.19 -16.85 -4.13
CA CYS A 91 4.38 -16.72 -5.35
C CYS A 91 4.31 -15.30 -5.92
N ASN A 92 4.54 -14.26 -5.10
CA ASN A 92 4.54 -12.87 -5.56
C ASN A 92 5.79 -12.54 -6.40
N CYS A 93 6.87 -13.31 -6.25
CA CYS A 93 8.01 -13.18 -7.14
C CYS A 93 7.73 -13.93 -8.44
N SER A 94 7.77 -13.19 -9.54
CA SER A 94 7.29 -13.53 -10.88
C SER A 94 7.93 -14.74 -11.57
N GLU A 95 8.71 -15.56 -10.85
CA GLU A 95 9.31 -16.77 -11.38
C GLU A 95 8.54 -17.99 -10.88
N PRO A 96 8.08 -18.89 -11.78
CA PRO A 96 7.39 -20.10 -11.37
C PRO A 96 8.31 -20.92 -10.45
N PRO A 97 7.88 -21.24 -9.21
CA PRO A 97 8.74 -21.85 -8.20
C PRO A 97 9.19 -23.29 -8.52
N TRP A 98 8.70 -23.88 -9.62
CA TRP A 98 9.07 -25.22 -10.09
C TRP A 98 10.19 -25.24 -11.15
N GLY A 99 10.73 -24.08 -11.52
CA GLY A 99 11.80 -23.98 -12.53
C GLY A 99 11.28 -24.17 -13.96
N THR A 100 11.73 -23.32 -14.88
CA THR A 100 11.60 -23.56 -16.32
C THR A 100 12.78 -24.41 -16.77
N ASN A 101 12.51 -25.60 -17.33
CA ASN A 101 13.49 -26.35 -18.10
C ASN A 101 13.90 -25.59 -19.37
#